data_AF-A0A952HRG1-F1
#
_entry.id   AF-A0A952HRG1-F1
#
_cell.length_a   1.000
_cell.length_b   1.000
_cell.length_c   1.000
_cell.angle_alpha   90.00
_cell.angle_beta   90.00
_cell.angle_gamma   90.00
#
_symmetry.space_group_name_H-M   'P 1'
#
loop_
_entity.id
_entity.type
_entity.pdbx_description
1 polymer ?
#
loop_
_entity_poly.entity_id
_entity_poly.type
_entity_poly.pdbx_seq_one_letter_code
_entity_poly.pdbx_strand_id
1 'polypeptide(L)'
;MDKLSTLAEDFSLKNLERYLLDKGFTVDIKPVFDFQDIEEKYKVSDIKEIGYIRLKQNTDLIVFAIKIDNLTERTSKKNQFDIAKRLLERYLKFYGLFVFYDDNKNFRLSFVFKTTYGTKATYSHYKRFTFYVSPNLENKTFKKQLKDCDFTDLDSIKQAFSTQPITEAFYDDLQNWYYYALDKVKFPDDYKYSDDPEKDREIRNAQGLIRLLTRLIFIWFLKEKGLVPNKLFDEKYLKNIVKDFGKGNNYYNAILQNLFFATLNRPMDDRGWAEDKGFPANKKDFGVKS
;
A
#
# COMPACT_ATOMS: atom_id res chain seq x y z
N MET A 1 -31.30 6.35 -2.79
CA MET A 1 -29.82 6.24 -2.83
C MET A 1 -29.35 6.11 -1.39
N ASP A 2 -28.39 5.24 -1.10
CA ASP A 2 -27.90 5.06 0.28
C ASP A 2 -27.13 6.30 0.76
N LYS A 3 -27.02 6.50 2.08
CA LYS A 3 -26.42 7.70 2.68
C LYS A 3 -24.93 7.87 2.34
N LEU A 4 -24.20 6.78 2.12
CA LEU A 4 -22.78 6.81 1.72
C LEU A 4 -22.63 7.30 0.27
N SER A 5 -23.51 6.85 -0.61
CA SER A 5 -23.57 7.32 -2.01
C SER A 5 -23.96 8.79 -2.08
N THR A 6 -24.97 9.21 -1.31
CA THR A 6 -25.36 10.63 -1.20
C THR A 6 -24.20 11.49 -0.68
N LEU A 7 -23.45 11.02 0.31
CA LEU A 7 -22.27 11.74 0.82
C LEU A 7 -21.18 11.90 -0.26
N ALA A 8 -20.98 10.89 -1.11
CA ALA A 8 -19.97 10.91 -2.17
C ALA A 8 -20.31 11.84 -3.33
N GLU A 9 -21.60 11.99 -3.64
CA GLU A 9 -22.09 12.75 -4.79
C GLU A 9 -22.42 14.21 -4.45
N ASP A 10 -22.78 14.47 -3.19
CA ASP A 10 -23.16 15.80 -2.71
C ASP A 10 -22.64 16.02 -1.30
N PHE A 11 -21.33 16.21 -1.16
CA PHE A 11 -20.74 16.45 0.14
C PHE A 11 -21.30 17.73 0.78
N SER A 12 -21.79 17.60 2.01
CA SER A 12 -22.14 18.69 2.91
C SER A 12 -22.02 18.21 4.35
N LEU A 13 -21.85 19.12 5.31
CA LEU A 13 -21.83 18.76 6.73
C LEU A 13 -23.12 18.06 7.17
N LYS A 14 -24.27 18.42 6.57
CA LYS A 14 -25.57 17.78 6.81
C LYS A 14 -25.60 16.34 6.30
N ASN A 15 -25.03 16.07 5.12
CA ASN A 15 -24.96 14.71 4.60
C ASN A 15 -23.93 13.87 5.37
N LEU A 16 -22.84 14.48 5.84
CA LEU A 16 -21.88 13.82 6.73
C LEU A 16 -22.53 13.43 8.06
N GLU A 17 -23.24 14.35 8.71
CA GLU A 17 -24.01 14.09 9.94
C GLU A 17 -24.97 12.91 9.76
N ARG A 18 -25.79 12.93 8.69
CA ARG A 18 -26.73 11.85 8.39
C ARG A 18 -26.05 10.49 8.22
N TYR A 19 -24.89 10.47 7.56
CA TYR A 19 -24.09 9.25 7.39
C TYR A 19 -23.50 8.76 8.71
N LEU A 20 -22.97 9.66 9.55
CA LEU A 20 -22.41 9.29 10.85
C LEU A 20 -23.49 8.76 11.81
N LEU A 21 -24.66 9.39 11.86
CA LEU A 21 -25.80 8.91 12.65
C LEU A 21 -26.26 7.50 12.21
N ASP A 22 -26.28 7.24 10.91
CA ASP A 22 -26.59 5.91 10.36
C ASP A 22 -25.59 4.83 10.80
N LYS A 23 -24.33 5.23 10.95
CA LYS A 23 -23.24 4.36 11.41
C LYS A 23 -23.12 4.30 12.94
N GLY A 24 -24.06 4.89 13.69
CA GLY A 24 -24.13 4.80 15.14
C GLY A 24 -23.23 5.79 15.90
N PHE A 25 -22.74 6.84 15.24
CA PHE A 25 -22.01 7.91 15.92
C PHE A 25 -22.96 8.80 16.72
N THR A 26 -22.47 9.29 17.85
CA THR A 26 -23.05 10.46 18.53
C THR A 26 -22.55 11.71 17.80
N VAL A 27 -23.47 12.47 17.20
CA VAL A 27 -23.14 13.70 16.45
C VAL A 27 -23.54 14.91 17.29
N ASP A 28 -22.60 15.83 17.47
CA ASP A 28 -22.76 17.10 18.17
C ASP A 28 -21.73 18.08 17.58
N ILE A 29 -22.17 18.87 16.61
CA ILE A 29 -21.28 19.69 15.78
C ILE A 29 -20.86 20.94 16.57
N LYS A 30 -19.57 21.02 16.90
CA LYS A 30 -18.97 22.12 17.65
C LYS A 30 -17.87 22.81 16.84
N PRO A 31 -17.83 24.15 16.79
CA PRO A 31 -16.66 24.85 16.30
C PRO A 31 -15.46 24.53 17.20
N VAL A 32 -14.31 24.29 16.57
CA VAL A 32 -13.03 24.23 17.29
C VAL A 32 -12.49 25.64 17.35
N PHE A 33 -12.24 26.15 18.55
CA PHE A 33 -11.62 27.46 18.75
C PHE A 33 -10.09 27.34 18.87
N ASP A 34 -9.41 28.48 18.83
CA ASP A 34 -7.96 28.60 19.08
C ASP A 34 -7.08 27.74 18.15
N PHE A 35 -7.41 27.69 16.85
CA PHE A 35 -6.64 26.96 15.84
C PHE A 35 -5.81 27.87 14.92
N GLN A 36 -5.49 29.09 15.36
CA GLN A 36 -4.70 30.07 14.59
C GLN A 36 -3.36 29.49 14.09
N ASP A 37 -2.71 28.65 14.91
CA ASP A 37 -1.47 27.95 14.55
C ASP A 37 -1.62 26.98 13.36
N ILE A 38 -2.84 26.46 13.18
CA ILE A 38 -3.23 25.58 12.08
C ILE A 38 -3.71 26.42 10.88
N GLU A 39 -4.55 27.42 11.12
CA GLU A 39 -5.12 28.31 10.11
C GLU A 39 -4.04 28.97 9.26
N GLU A 40 -3.12 29.71 9.88
CA GLU A 40 -2.07 30.46 9.18
C GLU A 40 -1.12 29.53 8.40
N LYS A 41 -0.73 28.42 9.05
CA LYS A 41 0.27 27.50 8.50
C LYS A 41 -0.28 26.66 7.34
N TYR A 42 -1.53 26.23 7.43
CA TYR A 42 -2.10 25.25 6.50
C TYR A 42 -3.22 25.79 5.62
N LYS A 43 -3.58 27.07 5.74
CA LYS A 43 -4.67 27.72 5.00
C LYS A 43 -6.01 27.00 5.22
N VAL A 44 -6.32 26.74 6.48
CA VAL A 44 -7.57 26.12 6.92
C VAL A 44 -8.53 27.22 7.31
N SER A 45 -9.72 27.25 6.72
CA SER A 45 -10.71 28.31 6.96
C SER A 45 -11.70 28.00 8.08
N ASP A 46 -11.87 26.73 8.43
CA ASP A 46 -12.80 26.31 9.50
C ASP A 46 -12.44 24.90 9.99
N ILE A 47 -12.63 24.65 11.29
CA ILE A 47 -12.50 23.32 11.90
C ILE A 47 -13.71 23.09 12.80
N LYS A 48 -14.38 21.96 12.61
CA LYS A 48 -15.50 21.51 13.43
C LYS A 48 -15.24 20.11 13.97
N GLU A 49 -15.44 19.94 15.27
CA GLU A 49 -15.66 18.62 15.85
C GLU A 49 -17.09 18.21 15.49
N ILE A 50 -17.26 17.06 14.83
CA ILE A 50 -18.56 16.61 14.34
C ILE A 50 -19.22 15.66 15.34
N GLY A 51 -18.43 14.83 16.01
CA GLY A 51 -18.96 13.82 16.92
C GLY A 51 -17.95 12.71 17.20
N TYR A 52 -18.43 11.65 17.80
CA TYR A 52 -17.60 10.51 18.19
C TYR A 52 -18.40 9.20 18.23
N ILE A 53 -17.69 8.08 18.26
CA ILE A 53 -18.25 6.77 18.58
C ILE A 53 -17.30 6.05 19.53
N ARG A 54 -17.85 5.25 20.44
CA ARG A 54 -17.08 4.41 21.36
C ARG A 54 -16.71 3.10 20.67
N LEU A 55 -15.42 2.82 20.56
CA LEU A 55 -14.92 1.55 20.02
C LEU A 55 -14.99 0.43 21.07
N LYS A 56 -15.05 -0.82 20.61
CA LYS A 56 -15.02 -2.05 21.44
C LYS A 56 -13.80 -2.09 22.36
N GLN A 57 -12.70 -1.44 21.98
CA GLN A 57 -11.46 -1.32 22.76
C GLN A 57 -11.53 -0.27 23.88
N ASN A 58 -12.73 0.20 24.26
CA ASN A 58 -12.93 1.22 25.31
C ASN A 58 -12.14 2.51 25.06
N THR A 59 -12.16 2.96 23.81
CA THR A 59 -11.53 4.21 23.37
C THR A 59 -12.43 4.88 22.34
N ASP A 60 -12.29 6.19 22.16
CA ASP A 60 -13.18 6.95 21.28
C ASP A 60 -12.52 7.14 19.91
N LEU A 61 -13.34 7.01 18.87
CA LEU A 61 -13.04 7.50 17.54
C LEU A 61 -13.72 8.85 17.35
N ILE A 62 -12.94 9.93 17.34
CA ILE A 62 -13.44 11.31 17.17
C ILE A 62 -13.50 11.68 15.69
N VAL A 63 -14.45 12.52 15.29
CA VAL A 63 -14.62 12.98 13.90
C VAL A 63 -14.45 14.49 13.82
N PHE A 64 -13.60 14.95 12.89
CA PHE A 64 -13.43 16.36 12.56
C PHE A 64 -13.75 16.63 11.10
N ALA A 65 -14.36 17.78 10.81
CA ALA A 65 -14.46 18.34 9.47
C ALA A 65 -13.60 19.61 9.39
N ILE A 66 -12.77 19.70 8.35
CA ILE A 66 -11.77 20.76 8.16
C ILE A 66 -11.97 21.37 6.78
N LYS A 67 -12.35 22.65 6.73
CA LYS A 67 -12.54 23.36 5.47
C LYS A 67 -11.20 23.86 4.95
N ILE A 68 -10.90 23.54 3.69
CA ILE A 68 -9.70 23.98 2.98
C ILE A 68 -10.06 24.46 1.58
N ASP A 69 -9.16 25.21 0.96
CA ASP A 69 -9.33 25.66 -0.42
C ASP A 69 -8.79 24.65 -1.43
N ASN A 70 -9.49 24.50 -2.55
CA ASN A 70 -9.05 23.76 -3.75
C ASN A 70 -8.52 22.34 -3.43
N LEU A 71 -9.36 21.51 -2.82
CA LEU A 71 -8.99 20.14 -2.51
C LEU A 71 -9.00 19.30 -3.80
N THR A 72 -7.85 18.71 -4.11
CA THR A 72 -7.67 17.78 -5.23
C THR A 72 -7.05 16.47 -4.75
N GLU A 73 -6.98 15.46 -5.60
CA GLU A 73 -6.28 14.20 -5.29
C GLU A 73 -4.79 14.42 -4.93
N ARG A 74 -4.18 15.46 -5.53
CA ARG A 74 -2.76 15.82 -5.38
C ARG A 74 -2.48 16.76 -4.21
N THR A 75 -3.51 17.38 -3.63
CA THR A 75 -3.36 18.26 -2.44
C THR A 75 -2.64 17.51 -1.31
N SER A 76 -1.69 18.18 -0.64
CA SER A 76 -0.74 17.58 0.29
C SER A 76 -1.40 16.73 1.38
N LYS A 77 -1.31 15.41 1.23
CA LYS A 77 -1.71 14.44 2.27
C LYS A 77 -0.89 14.62 3.55
N LYS A 78 0.35 15.10 3.43
CA LYS A 78 1.24 15.35 4.58
C LYS A 78 0.74 16.51 5.43
N ASN A 79 0.34 17.62 4.82
CA ASN A 79 -0.19 18.78 5.55
C ASN A 79 -1.48 18.40 6.28
N GLN A 80 -2.40 17.73 5.59
CA GLN A 80 -3.66 17.24 6.17
C GLN A 80 -3.42 16.27 7.33
N PHE A 81 -2.47 15.35 7.17
CA PHE A 81 -2.06 14.46 8.26
C PHE A 81 -1.46 15.22 9.45
N ASP A 82 -0.66 16.26 9.22
CA ASP A 82 -0.07 17.04 10.31
C ASP A 82 -1.14 17.83 11.09
N ILE A 83 -2.19 18.33 10.42
CA ILE A 83 -3.38 18.92 11.07
C ILE A 83 -4.07 17.86 11.94
N ALA A 84 -4.35 16.70 11.37
CA ALA A 84 -5.00 15.60 12.09
C ALA A 84 -4.22 15.18 13.34
N LYS A 85 -2.89 15.07 13.23
CA LYS A 85 -2.00 14.77 14.36
C LYS A 85 -2.12 15.82 15.48
N ARG A 86 -2.08 17.11 15.12
CA ARG A 86 -2.24 18.21 16.09
C ARG A 86 -3.58 18.16 16.82
N LEU A 87 -4.66 17.87 16.10
CA LEU A 87 -5.99 17.72 16.69
C LEU A 87 -6.06 16.51 17.63
N LEU A 88 -5.51 15.35 17.26
CA LEU A 88 -5.44 14.20 18.16
C LEU A 88 -4.66 14.51 19.45
N GLU A 89 -3.53 15.22 19.33
CA GLU A 89 -2.72 15.62 20.48
C GLU A 89 -3.47 16.59 21.39
N ARG A 90 -4.13 17.60 20.82
CA ARG A 90 -4.92 18.60 21.57
C ARG A 90 -6.08 17.97 22.32
N TYR A 91 -6.78 17.03 21.69
CA TYR A 91 -7.94 16.35 22.28
C TYR A 91 -7.59 15.08 23.07
N LEU A 92 -6.29 14.77 23.21
CA LEU A 92 -5.78 13.57 23.88
C LEU A 92 -6.43 12.27 23.36
N LYS A 93 -6.69 12.20 22.05
CA LYS A 93 -7.30 11.05 21.39
C LYS A 93 -6.26 10.22 20.64
N PHE A 94 -6.52 8.93 20.53
CA PHE A 94 -5.66 7.99 19.80
C PHE A 94 -6.14 7.74 18.38
N TYR A 95 -7.43 7.93 18.11
CA TYR A 95 -8.08 7.55 16.85
C TYR A 95 -8.98 8.69 16.37
N GLY A 96 -8.88 9.06 15.10
CA GLY A 96 -9.78 10.06 14.52
C GLY A 96 -10.06 9.86 13.04
N LEU A 97 -11.27 10.23 12.64
CA LEU A 97 -11.67 10.43 11.25
C LEU A 97 -11.60 11.92 10.92
N PHE A 98 -10.90 12.26 9.85
CA PHE A 98 -10.67 13.63 9.43
C PHE A 98 -11.24 13.82 8.03
N VAL A 99 -12.22 14.71 7.91
CA VAL A 99 -12.89 15.05 6.65
C VAL A 99 -12.39 16.42 6.21
N PHE A 100 -11.42 16.45 5.31
CA PHE A 100 -11.01 17.68 4.64
C PHE A 100 -11.95 17.94 3.48
N TYR A 101 -12.51 19.13 3.35
CA TYR A 101 -13.47 19.43 2.28
C TYR A 101 -13.30 20.83 1.72
N ASP A 102 -13.76 21.02 0.48
CA ASP A 102 -13.78 22.31 -0.21
C ASP A 102 -15.18 22.72 -0.66
N ASP A 103 -15.31 23.91 -1.23
CA ASP A 103 -16.58 24.44 -1.73
C ASP A 103 -17.08 23.72 -3.01
N ASN A 104 -16.23 22.96 -3.68
CA ASN A 104 -16.58 22.16 -4.86
C ASN A 104 -17.16 20.78 -4.48
N LYS A 105 -17.48 20.58 -3.19
CA LYS A 105 -17.99 19.32 -2.63
C LYS A 105 -17.00 18.15 -2.76
N ASN A 106 -15.73 18.44 -3.03
CA ASN A 106 -14.70 17.41 -2.90
C ASN A 106 -14.41 17.22 -1.41
N PHE A 107 -14.14 15.99 -1.02
CA PHE A 107 -13.63 15.74 0.32
C PHE A 107 -12.58 14.64 0.33
N ARG A 108 -11.77 14.65 1.39
CA ARG A 108 -10.83 13.59 1.72
C ARG A 108 -11.13 13.09 3.11
N LEU A 109 -11.57 11.84 3.18
CA LEU A 109 -11.79 11.15 4.44
C LEU A 109 -10.52 10.37 4.80
N SER A 110 -9.93 10.69 5.94
CA SER A 110 -8.69 10.06 6.43
C SER A 110 -8.87 9.49 7.82
N PHE A 111 -8.44 8.25 8.01
CA PHE A 111 -8.35 7.63 9.33
C PHE A 111 -6.91 7.76 9.85
N VAL A 112 -6.74 8.57 10.91
CA VAL A 112 -5.44 8.80 11.55
C VAL A 112 -5.48 8.22 12.95
N PHE A 113 -4.46 7.44 13.29
CA PHE A 113 -4.39 6.79 14.58
C PHE A 113 -2.96 6.73 15.13
N LYS A 114 -2.87 6.61 16.44
CA LYS A 114 -1.63 6.49 17.22
C LYS A 114 -1.57 5.08 17.82
N THR A 115 -0.50 4.35 17.55
CA THR A 115 -0.17 3.07 18.20
C THR A 115 0.95 3.27 19.20
N THR A 116 0.83 2.66 20.38
CA THR A 116 1.88 2.64 21.40
C THR A 116 2.53 1.27 21.44
N TYR A 117 3.85 1.22 21.24
CA TYR A 117 4.67 0.04 21.45
C TYR A 117 5.72 0.37 22.50
N GLY A 118 5.52 -0.12 23.73
CA GLY A 118 6.34 0.25 24.88
C GLY A 118 6.26 1.76 25.15
N THR A 119 7.42 2.42 25.22
CA THR A 119 7.52 3.88 25.46
C THR A 119 7.37 4.73 24.20
N LYS A 120 7.35 4.12 23.01
CA LYS A 120 7.27 4.85 21.74
C LYS A 120 5.83 4.84 21.22
N ALA A 121 5.35 6.03 20.86
CA ALA A 121 4.11 6.17 20.12
C ALA A 121 4.38 6.55 18.68
N THR A 122 3.76 5.84 17.75
CA THR A 122 3.87 6.04 16.31
C THR A 122 2.50 6.29 15.72
N TYR A 123 2.43 7.24 14.79
CA TYR A 123 1.20 7.51 14.05
C TYR A 123 1.13 6.68 12.77
N SER A 124 -0.09 6.49 12.26
CA SER A 124 -0.31 5.89 10.95
C SER A 124 0.40 6.68 9.84
N HIS A 125 0.74 6.02 8.74
CA HIS A 125 1.52 6.67 7.68
C HIS A 125 0.64 7.63 6.85
N TYR A 126 1.07 8.89 6.68
CA TYR A 126 0.30 9.96 6.02
C TYR A 126 -0.20 9.67 4.59
N LYS A 127 0.42 8.73 3.87
CA LYS A 127 -0.03 8.30 2.53
C LYS A 127 -1.10 7.20 2.54
N ARG A 128 -1.36 6.59 3.70
CA ARG A 128 -2.27 5.45 3.87
C ARG A 128 -3.56 5.90 4.53
N PHE A 129 -4.55 5.02 4.56
CA PHE A 129 -5.80 5.22 5.30
C PHE A 129 -6.55 6.49 4.91
N THR A 130 -6.62 6.77 3.61
CA THR A 130 -7.23 8.00 3.11
C THR A 130 -7.91 7.77 1.76
N PHE A 131 -9.09 8.35 1.60
CA PHE A 131 -9.89 8.35 0.37
C PHE A 131 -10.08 9.77 -0.10
N TYR A 132 -9.64 10.08 -1.32
CA TYR A 132 -10.09 11.28 -2.02
C TYR A 132 -11.40 10.96 -2.73
N VAL A 133 -12.40 11.82 -2.56
CA VAL A 133 -13.76 11.66 -3.08
C VAL A 133 -14.16 12.95 -3.78
N SER A 134 -14.71 12.82 -4.98
CA SER A 134 -15.17 13.95 -5.79
C SER A 134 -16.51 13.58 -6.43
N PRO A 135 -17.48 14.51 -6.50
CA PRO A 135 -18.75 14.28 -7.22
C PRO A 135 -18.56 13.87 -8.68
N ASN A 136 -17.43 14.26 -9.28
CA ASN A 136 -17.10 13.99 -10.68
C ASN A 136 -16.48 12.60 -10.92
N LEU A 137 -16.32 11.79 -9.88
CA LEU A 137 -15.73 10.44 -9.94
C LEU A 137 -16.75 9.39 -9.49
N GLU A 138 -16.62 8.16 -9.97
CA GLU A 138 -17.50 7.06 -9.56
C GLU A 138 -17.29 6.65 -8.09
N ASN A 139 -16.13 6.99 -7.50
CA ASN A 139 -15.76 6.73 -6.10
C ASN A 139 -15.90 5.24 -5.67
N LYS A 140 -15.69 4.30 -6.60
CA LYS A 140 -15.95 2.86 -6.41
C LYS A 140 -15.24 2.29 -5.18
N THR A 141 -13.96 2.59 -4.97
CA THR A 141 -13.19 2.07 -3.82
C THR A 141 -13.72 2.60 -2.50
N PHE A 142 -14.02 3.91 -2.40
CA PHE A 142 -14.62 4.51 -1.21
C PHE A 142 -15.96 3.86 -0.88
N LYS A 143 -16.87 3.78 -1.88
CA LYS A 143 -18.19 3.17 -1.72
C LYS A 143 -18.07 1.70 -1.31
N LYS A 144 -17.23 0.91 -1.99
CA LYS A 144 -17.02 -0.52 -1.70
C LYS A 144 -16.48 -0.75 -0.29
N GLN A 145 -15.44 -0.02 0.11
CA GLN A 145 -14.75 -0.26 1.38
C GLN A 145 -15.57 0.19 2.60
N LEU A 146 -16.34 1.27 2.49
CA LEU A 146 -17.08 1.82 3.63
C LEU A 146 -18.52 1.33 3.74
N LYS A 147 -19.06 0.67 2.70
CA LYS A 147 -20.43 0.14 2.71
C LYS A 147 -20.68 -0.71 3.95
N ASP A 148 -19.82 -1.70 4.18
CA ASP A 148 -19.96 -2.70 5.24
C ASP A 148 -18.99 -2.49 6.41
N CYS A 149 -18.36 -1.32 6.48
CA CYS A 149 -17.45 -0.98 7.59
C CYS A 149 -18.23 -0.83 8.90
N ASP A 150 -17.86 -1.63 9.91
CA ASP A 150 -18.27 -1.46 11.31
C ASP A 150 -17.32 -0.45 11.97
N PHE A 151 -17.85 0.74 12.31
CA PHE A 151 -17.10 1.81 12.98
C PHE A 151 -16.99 1.63 14.50
N THR A 152 -17.54 0.56 15.08
CA THR A 152 -17.34 0.21 16.49
C THR A 152 -16.10 -0.68 16.69
N ASP A 153 -15.55 -1.24 15.62
CA ASP A 153 -14.36 -2.10 15.68
C ASP A 153 -13.16 -1.49 14.97
N LEU A 154 -12.07 -1.33 15.72
CA LEU A 154 -10.83 -0.76 15.22
C LEU A 154 -10.24 -1.54 14.04
N ASP A 155 -10.33 -2.87 14.06
CA ASP A 155 -9.72 -3.69 13.00
C ASP A 155 -10.55 -3.65 11.72
N SER A 156 -11.88 -3.68 11.82
CA SER A 156 -12.80 -3.35 10.71
C SER A 156 -12.46 -1.99 10.07
N ILE A 157 -12.27 -0.93 10.87
CA ILE A 157 -11.92 0.41 10.35
C ILE A 157 -10.55 0.38 9.64
N LYS A 158 -9.53 -0.23 10.25
CA LYS A 158 -8.20 -0.35 9.64
C LYS A 158 -8.26 -1.10 8.31
N GLN A 159 -9.03 -2.19 8.24
CA GLN A 159 -9.18 -2.98 7.02
C GLN A 159 -9.87 -2.17 5.93
N ALA A 160 -10.99 -1.52 6.24
CA ALA A 160 -11.73 -0.69 5.30
C ALA A 160 -10.86 0.45 4.72
N PHE A 161 -10.04 1.11 5.56
CA PHE A 161 -9.18 2.21 5.13
C PHE A 161 -7.83 1.76 4.53
N SER A 162 -7.43 0.50 4.70
CA SER A 162 -6.18 -0.03 4.12
C SER A 162 -6.38 -0.28 2.62
N THR A 163 -6.33 0.78 1.82
CA THR A 163 -6.50 0.74 0.36
C THR A 163 -5.38 0.05 -0.42
N GLN A 164 -4.49 -0.67 0.25
CA GLN A 164 -3.54 -1.55 -0.45
C GLN A 164 -4.21 -2.89 -0.73
N PRO A 165 -4.36 -3.26 -2.01
CA PRO A 165 -4.56 -4.65 -2.37
C PRO A 165 -3.22 -5.37 -2.21
N ILE A 166 -2.91 -5.76 -0.98
CA ILE A 166 -2.36 -7.10 -0.80
C ILE A 166 -3.41 -7.80 0.05
N THR A 167 -4.44 -8.28 -0.64
CA THR A 167 -5.53 -9.01 0.00
C THR A 167 -4.95 -10.23 0.70
N GLU A 168 -5.53 -10.63 1.82
CA GLU A 168 -5.24 -11.93 2.44
C GLU A 168 -5.26 -13.04 1.36
N ALA A 169 -6.27 -13.00 0.49
CA ALA A 169 -6.37 -13.86 -0.69
C ALA A 169 -5.13 -13.86 -1.63
N PHE A 170 -4.41 -12.73 -1.77
CA PHE A 170 -3.18 -12.71 -2.58
C PHE A 170 -2.05 -13.46 -1.87
N TYR A 171 -1.94 -13.29 -0.54
CA TYR A 171 -0.96 -14.04 0.24
C TYR A 171 -1.32 -15.52 0.30
N ASP A 172 -2.60 -15.86 0.39
CA ASP A 172 -3.08 -17.24 0.33
C ASP A 172 -2.75 -17.89 -1.02
N ASP A 173 -3.04 -17.20 -2.13
CA ASP A 173 -2.69 -17.69 -3.47
C ASP A 173 -1.16 -17.84 -3.64
N LEU A 174 -0.38 -16.87 -3.15
CA LEU A 174 1.08 -16.94 -3.19
C LEU A 174 1.63 -18.09 -2.34
N GLN A 175 1.05 -18.32 -1.17
CA GLN A 175 1.43 -19.40 -0.26
C GLN A 175 1.08 -20.78 -0.86
N ASN A 176 -0.10 -20.93 -1.44
CA ASN A 176 -0.50 -22.13 -2.16
C ASN A 176 0.47 -22.43 -3.32
N TRP A 177 0.82 -21.40 -4.10
CA TRP A 177 1.79 -21.55 -5.18
C TRP A 177 3.19 -21.91 -4.68
N TYR A 178 3.62 -21.30 -3.57
CA TYR A 178 4.89 -21.60 -2.92
C TYR A 178 4.99 -23.09 -2.53
N TYR A 179 4.00 -23.63 -1.82
CA TYR A 179 4.02 -25.04 -1.42
C TYR A 179 3.96 -25.97 -2.63
N TYR A 180 3.10 -25.67 -3.61
CA TYR A 180 3.05 -26.45 -4.86
C TYR A 180 4.39 -26.49 -5.60
N ALA A 181 5.11 -25.37 -5.63
CA ALA A 181 6.38 -25.26 -6.31
C ALA A 181 7.55 -25.85 -5.52
N LEU A 182 7.49 -25.85 -4.18
CA LEU A 182 8.57 -26.33 -3.30
C LEU A 182 8.98 -27.77 -3.63
N ASP A 183 8.01 -28.63 -3.93
CA ASP A 183 8.25 -30.04 -4.28
C ASP A 183 8.76 -30.24 -5.71
N LYS A 184 8.72 -29.20 -6.55
CA LYS A 184 9.04 -29.25 -7.98
C LYS A 184 10.36 -28.58 -8.34
N VAL A 185 10.94 -27.83 -7.41
CA VAL A 185 12.17 -27.07 -7.65
C VAL A 185 13.39 -27.79 -7.08
N LYS A 186 14.52 -27.60 -7.76
CA LYS A 186 15.84 -27.95 -7.26
C LYS A 186 16.75 -26.76 -7.47
N PHE A 187 17.34 -26.28 -6.38
CA PHE A 187 18.36 -25.23 -6.41
C PHE A 187 19.78 -25.84 -6.35
N PRO A 188 20.80 -25.14 -6.89
CA PRO A 188 22.20 -25.61 -6.87
C PRO A 188 22.72 -25.82 -5.45
N ASP A 189 23.56 -26.82 -5.23
CA ASP A 189 24.13 -27.18 -3.92
C ASP A 189 25.32 -26.26 -3.53
N ASP A 190 25.17 -24.94 -3.74
CA ASP A 190 26.24 -23.95 -3.64
C ASP A 190 26.49 -23.43 -2.21
N TYR A 191 25.61 -23.79 -1.27
CA TYR A 191 25.70 -23.43 0.13
C TYR A 191 25.17 -24.55 1.03
N LYS A 192 25.91 -24.87 2.10
CA LYS A 192 25.52 -25.85 3.12
C LYS A 192 24.85 -25.12 4.29
N TYR A 193 23.61 -25.49 4.56
CA TYR A 193 22.75 -24.97 5.62
C TYR A 193 22.59 -25.98 6.78
N SER A 194 22.76 -27.28 6.51
CA SER A 194 22.70 -28.31 7.54
C SER A 194 23.68 -29.46 7.25
N ASP A 195 24.12 -30.15 8.32
CA ASP A 195 24.90 -31.38 8.20
C ASP A 195 24.05 -32.59 7.79
N ASP A 196 22.74 -32.52 8.01
CA ASP A 196 21.77 -33.50 7.53
C ASP A 196 21.44 -33.22 6.04
N PRO A 197 21.72 -34.15 5.11
CA PRO A 197 21.53 -33.92 3.68
C PRO A 197 20.09 -33.65 3.25
N GLU A 198 19.11 -34.25 3.93
CA GLU A 198 17.70 -34.07 3.60
C GLU A 198 17.23 -32.69 4.06
N LYS A 199 17.53 -32.36 5.32
CA LYS A 199 17.22 -31.05 5.89
C LYS A 199 17.93 -29.90 5.17
N ASP A 200 19.17 -30.13 4.75
CA ASP A 200 19.95 -29.18 3.96
C ASP A 200 19.27 -28.86 2.62
N ARG A 201 18.78 -29.90 1.92
CA ARG A 201 18.02 -29.76 0.67
C ARG A 201 16.72 -29.00 0.88
N GLU A 202 15.97 -29.32 1.93
CA GLU A 202 14.71 -28.64 2.26
C GLU A 202 14.92 -27.14 2.51
N ILE A 203 15.88 -26.79 3.38
CA ILE A 203 16.20 -25.40 3.70
C ILE A 203 16.64 -24.65 2.44
N ARG A 204 17.53 -25.25 1.64
CA ARG A 204 18.03 -24.65 0.40
C ARG A 204 16.90 -24.38 -0.58
N ASN A 205 16.05 -25.37 -0.85
CA ASN A 205 14.95 -25.22 -1.79
C ASN A 205 13.94 -24.18 -1.31
N ALA A 206 13.59 -24.20 -0.01
CA ALA A 206 12.69 -23.22 0.59
C ALA A 206 13.24 -21.80 0.45
N GLN A 207 14.47 -21.54 0.87
CA GLN A 207 15.08 -20.22 0.79
C GLN A 207 15.29 -19.76 -0.66
N GLY A 208 15.74 -20.66 -1.54
CA GLY A 208 15.92 -20.39 -2.96
C GLY A 208 14.62 -19.98 -3.63
N LEU A 209 13.53 -20.69 -3.32
CA LEU A 209 12.21 -20.41 -3.86
C LEU A 209 11.65 -19.08 -3.33
N ILE A 210 11.76 -18.81 -2.02
CA ILE A 210 11.38 -17.50 -1.44
C ILE A 210 12.14 -16.36 -2.13
N ARG A 211 13.46 -16.53 -2.31
CA ARG A 211 14.31 -15.51 -2.96
C ARG A 211 13.93 -15.31 -4.43
N LEU A 212 13.57 -16.37 -5.15
CA LEU A 212 13.09 -16.27 -6.53
C LEU A 212 11.74 -15.54 -6.60
N LEU A 213 10.76 -15.93 -5.79
CA LEU A 213 9.43 -15.33 -5.77
C LEU A 213 9.48 -13.84 -5.41
N THR A 214 10.23 -13.48 -4.36
CA THR A 214 10.39 -12.07 -3.96
C THR A 214 11.01 -11.22 -5.06
N ARG A 215 12.00 -11.75 -5.79
CA ARG A 215 12.60 -11.05 -6.94
C ARG A 215 11.64 -10.93 -8.12
N LEU A 216 10.83 -11.94 -8.40
CA LEU A 216 9.80 -11.89 -9.45
C LEU A 216 8.74 -10.83 -9.13
N ILE A 217 8.23 -10.82 -7.90
CA ILE A 217 7.27 -9.83 -7.42
C ILE A 217 7.88 -8.42 -7.52
N PHE A 218 9.14 -8.26 -7.12
CA PHE A 218 9.83 -6.98 -7.19
C PHE A 218 10.01 -6.49 -8.64
N ILE A 219 10.44 -7.35 -9.56
CA ILE A 219 10.55 -7.00 -10.98
C ILE A 219 9.19 -6.62 -11.56
N TRP A 220 8.13 -7.37 -11.22
CA TRP A 220 6.79 -7.06 -11.68
C TRP A 220 6.33 -5.69 -11.17
N PHE A 221 6.65 -5.34 -9.92
CA PHE A 221 6.41 -4.01 -9.40
C PHE A 221 7.17 -2.92 -10.18
N LEU A 222 8.44 -3.15 -10.52
CA LEU A 222 9.22 -2.19 -11.33
C LEU A 222 8.65 -2.03 -12.75
N LYS A 223 8.14 -3.12 -13.36
CA LYS A 223 7.39 -3.09 -14.62
C LYS A 223 6.16 -2.17 -14.51
N GLU A 224 5.32 -2.35 -13.49
CA GLU A 224 4.13 -1.51 -13.27
C GLU A 224 4.47 -0.03 -13.01
N LYS A 225 5.68 0.24 -12.50
CA LYS A 225 6.22 1.60 -12.36
C LYS A 225 6.81 2.18 -13.64
N GLY A 226 6.84 1.43 -14.74
CA GLY A 226 7.45 1.83 -16.00
C GLY A 226 8.98 1.88 -15.95
N LEU A 227 9.61 1.28 -14.94
CA LEU A 227 11.06 1.26 -14.76
C LEU A 227 11.73 0.08 -15.49
N VAL A 228 10.95 -0.94 -15.84
CA VAL A 228 11.38 -2.07 -16.67
C VAL A 228 10.49 -2.13 -17.92
N PRO A 229 11.05 -2.26 -19.14
CA PRO A 229 10.26 -2.30 -20.37
C PRO A 229 9.25 -3.46 -20.39
N ASN A 230 7.98 -3.15 -20.68
CA ASN A 230 6.91 -4.15 -20.80
C ASN A 230 7.20 -5.27 -21.80
N LYS A 231 7.94 -4.95 -22.88
CA LYS A 231 8.35 -5.92 -23.91
C LYS A 231 9.13 -7.13 -23.37
N LEU A 232 9.82 -6.99 -22.23
CA LEU A 232 10.56 -8.10 -21.59
C LEU A 232 9.64 -9.14 -20.93
N PHE A 233 8.33 -8.90 -20.94
CA PHE A 233 7.29 -9.79 -20.42
C PHE A 233 6.19 -10.05 -21.48
N ASP A 234 6.38 -9.59 -22.71
CA ASP A 234 5.45 -9.85 -23.82
C ASP A 234 5.86 -11.15 -24.53
N GLU A 235 4.98 -12.15 -24.45
CA GLU A 235 5.24 -13.48 -25.02
C GLU A 235 5.50 -13.45 -26.54
N LYS A 236 4.77 -12.62 -27.28
CA LYS A 236 4.91 -12.50 -28.74
C LYS A 236 6.24 -11.88 -29.10
N TYR A 237 6.66 -10.86 -28.36
CA TYR A 237 7.97 -10.24 -28.53
C TYR A 237 9.09 -11.23 -28.19
N LEU A 238 8.99 -11.91 -27.04
CA LEU A 238 10.02 -12.81 -26.54
C LEU A 238 10.24 -14.04 -27.43
N LYS A 239 9.20 -14.57 -28.07
CA LYS A 239 9.33 -15.65 -29.06
C LYS A 239 10.28 -15.33 -30.22
N ASN A 240 10.45 -14.06 -30.55
CA ASN A 240 11.32 -13.62 -31.64
C ASN A 240 12.77 -13.35 -31.20
N ILE A 241 13.04 -13.22 -29.90
CA ILE A 241 14.35 -12.81 -29.38
C ILE A 241 14.99 -13.82 -28.43
N VAL A 242 14.21 -14.66 -27.76
CA VAL A 242 14.70 -15.73 -26.89
C VAL A 242 14.62 -17.04 -27.66
N LYS A 243 15.77 -17.66 -27.92
CA LYS A 243 15.85 -18.99 -28.54
C LYS A 243 15.05 -20.00 -27.71
N ASP A 244 14.19 -20.77 -28.38
CA ASP A 244 13.36 -21.80 -27.76
C ASP A 244 12.57 -21.26 -26.54
N PHE A 245 11.96 -20.07 -26.70
CA PHE A 245 11.17 -19.43 -25.65
C PHE A 245 10.08 -20.37 -25.10
N GLY A 246 9.94 -20.41 -23.77
CA GLY A 246 9.02 -21.29 -23.06
C GLY A 246 9.54 -22.71 -22.81
N LYS A 247 10.70 -23.09 -23.35
CA LYS A 247 11.36 -24.37 -23.05
C LYS A 247 12.44 -24.21 -21.99
N GLY A 248 12.46 -25.14 -21.03
CA GLY A 248 13.49 -25.22 -19.99
C GLY A 248 13.66 -23.92 -19.22
N ASN A 249 14.91 -23.48 -19.07
CA ASN A 249 15.30 -22.26 -18.35
C ASN A 249 15.66 -21.08 -19.28
N ASN A 250 15.30 -21.13 -20.56
CA ASN A 250 15.74 -20.13 -21.56
C ASN A 250 15.27 -18.71 -21.23
N TYR A 251 14.01 -18.54 -20.83
CA TYR A 251 13.51 -17.22 -20.41
C TYR A 251 14.23 -16.71 -19.16
N TYR A 252 14.45 -17.59 -18.18
CA TYR A 252 15.17 -17.23 -16.97
C TYR A 252 16.60 -16.78 -17.30
N ASN A 253 17.35 -17.58 -18.03
CA ASN A 253 18.76 -17.30 -18.35
C ASN A 253 18.92 -16.04 -19.22
N ALA A 254 18.06 -15.86 -20.22
CA ALA A 254 18.17 -14.74 -21.15
C ALA A 254 17.68 -13.41 -20.56
N ILE A 255 16.60 -13.43 -19.77
CA ILE A 255 15.92 -12.21 -19.31
C ILE A 255 16.04 -12.04 -17.79
N LEU A 256 15.48 -12.97 -17.01
CA LEU A 256 15.33 -12.78 -15.57
C LEU A 256 16.67 -12.73 -14.83
N GLN A 257 17.61 -13.60 -15.19
CA GLN A 257 18.94 -13.64 -14.60
C GLN A 257 19.68 -12.31 -14.81
N ASN A 258 19.61 -11.74 -16.01
CA ASN A 258 20.23 -10.45 -16.32
C ASN A 258 19.58 -9.30 -15.53
N LEU A 259 18.26 -9.32 -15.39
CA LEU A 259 17.56 -8.35 -14.54
C LEU A 259 17.98 -8.50 -13.08
N PHE A 260 18.03 -9.72 -12.54
CA PHE A 260 18.39 -9.97 -11.15
C PHE A 260 19.83 -9.57 -10.83
N PHE A 261 20.80 -10.05 -11.62
CA PHE A 261 22.21 -10.00 -11.24
C PHE A 261 23.00 -8.92 -11.97
N ALA A 262 22.82 -8.79 -13.29
CA ALA A 262 23.56 -7.81 -14.08
C ALA A 262 23.01 -6.39 -13.92
N THR A 263 21.73 -6.26 -13.57
CA THR A 263 21.05 -4.94 -13.45
C THR A 263 20.77 -4.56 -12.00
N LEU A 264 19.91 -5.32 -11.31
CA LEU A 264 19.35 -4.88 -10.02
C LEU A 264 20.28 -5.14 -8.83
N ASN A 265 21.16 -6.14 -8.92
CA ASN A 265 22.13 -6.46 -7.88
C ASN A 265 23.52 -5.83 -8.14
N ARG A 266 23.62 -4.82 -9.02
CA ARG A 266 24.86 -4.08 -9.27
C ARG A 266 24.67 -2.57 -9.21
N PRO A 267 25.62 -1.83 -8.59
CA PRO A 267 25.72 -0.38 -8.70
C PRO A 267 25.72 0.06 -10.16
N MET A 268 25.17 1.23 -10.45
CA MET A 268 24.95 1.68 -11.83
C MET A 268 26.25 1.79 -12.62
N ASP A 269 27.32 2.23 -11.98
CA ASP A 269 28.64 2.44 -12.59
C ASP A 269 29.40 1.11 -12.84
N ASP A 270 28.97 0.01 -12.20
CA ASP A 270 29.58 -1.32 -12.33
C ASP A 270 28.80 -2.24 -13.29
N ARG A 271 27.81 -1.68 -14.00
CA ARG A 271 27.02 -2.41 -15.01
C ARG A 271 27.76 -2.39 -16.34
N GLY A 272 27.78 -3.55 -16.99
CA GLY A 272 28.40 -3.72 -18.30
C GLY A 272 27.64 -4.74 -19.13
N TRP A 273 28.01 -4.84 -20.40
CA TRP A 273 27.51 -5.87 -21.30
C TRP A 273 28.43 -7.07 -21.27
N ALA A 274 27.87 -8.28 -21.41
CA ALA A 274 28.68 -9.45 -21.67
C ALA A 274 29.40 -9.29 -23.03
N GLU A 275 30.69 -9.60 -23.05
CA GLU A 275 31.49 -9.54 -24.28
C GLU A 275 31.24 -10.79 -25.14
N ASP A 276 31.37 -10.69 -26.47
CA ASP A 276 31.21 -11.84 -27.37
C ASP A 276 32.46 -12.73 -27.39
N LYS A 277 32.81 -13.29 -26.22
CA LYS A 277 33.97 -14.16 -25.98
C LYS A 277 33.57 -15.60 -25.65
N GLY A 278 32.29 -15.94 -25.82
CA GLY A 278 31.73 -17.26 -25.58
C GLY A 278 31.49 -17.61 -24.09
N PHE A 279 30.75 -18.70 -23.87
CA PHE A 279 30.30 -19.14 -22.54
C PHE A 279 31.42 -19.30 -21.49
N PRO A 280 32.61 -19.87 -21.80
CA PRO A 280 33.67 -20.05 -20.80
C PRO A 280 34.25 -18.75 -20.25
N ALA A 281 34.26 -17.68 -21.05
CA ALA A 281 34.69 -16.35 -20.62
C ALA A 281 33.60 -15.68 -19.77
N ASN A 282 32.35 -15.76 -20.22
CA ASN A 282 31.24 -15.02 -19.62
C ASN A 282 30.62 -15.72 -18.39
N LYS A 283 30.95 -16.98 -18.11
CA LYS A 283 30.43 -17.70 -16.93
C LYS A 283 30.83 -17.08 -15.58
N LYS A 284 31.87 -16.23 -15.57
CA LYS A 284 32.32 -15.50 -14.37
C LYS A 284 31.72 -14.10 -14.28
N ASP A 285 31.09 -13.62 -15.35
CA ASP A 285 30.49 -12.30 -15.38
C ASP A 285 29.23 -12.26 -14.52
N PHE A 286 29.03 -11.12 -13.86
CA PHE A 286 27.88 -10.81 -13.02
C PHE A 286 27.64 -11.77 -11.84
N GLY A 287 28.64 -12.56 -11.44
CA GLY A 287 28.57 -13.42 -10.25
C GLY A 287 27.63 -14.62 -10.41
N VAL A 288 27.34 -15.03 -11.64
CA VAL A 288 26.52 -16.21 -11.94
C VAL A 288 27.35 -17.46 -11.63
N LYS A 289 27.15 -18.07 -10.46
CA LYS A 289 27.75 -19.37 -10.14
C LYS A 289 27.00 -20.44 -10.94
N SER A 290 27.74 -21.21 -11.75
CA SER A 290 27.23 -22.35 -12.52
C SER A 290 27.07 -23.58 -11.64
#